data_AF-A0AAU7E809-F1
#
_entry.id   AF-A0AAU7E809-F1
#
_cell.length_a   1.000
_cell.length_b   1.000
_cell.length_c   1.000
_cell.angle_alpha   90.00
_cell.angle_beta   90.00
_cell.angle_gamma   90.00
#
_symmetry.space_group_name_H-M   'P 1'
#
loop_
_entity.id
_entity.type
_entity.pdbx_description
1 polymer ?
#
loop_
_entity_poly.entity_id
_entity_poly.type
_entity_poly.pdbx_seq_one_letter_code
_entity_poly.pdbx_strand_id
1 'polypeptide(L)'
;MGNKVVINTNMNTEKTKFYKEILDDYEPPAWPDADPVDPIFPEDPIDRDVVIAVGGATQDNGKAIQNIVELKNGVVDTIMGGSSFKGLVSQNYVILNGGITVGTVYGGSSTEGVVNGNIVEVKSEHYISKGPIIGGSSSAGSVENNMVIISAGEIKSDIKGGENFSSLPNSGNAVFIKGGSVSNIYGGYNYTDGDINNNYIEITNGIVNGTIYGGYSGTTFEDNKKGIGVNHNAIKIAGGTIKQSIYGGYSLSNTEVKENIVEIYDGHINSSIYGGYSDYSNVEKNTVAIFGGIITKDIYGGYSQNGKATNNTVILAGGKISSNIYASASANESSGKIVLQKGADVSQANLHGKLNTSNSLINNTNTTNNTLEIDSWSGSINTIHDFDNIHFAI
;
A
#
# COMPACT_ATOMS: atom_id res chain seq x y z
N MET A 1 16.54 2.01 -28.26
CA MET A 1 17.37 0.89 -27.79
C MET A 1 17.45 1.00 -26.28
N GLY A 2 17.23 -0.09 -25.55
CA GLY A 2 17.40 -0.10 -24.10
C GLY A 2 18.88 -0.05 -23.73
N ASN A 3 19.21 0.65 -22.65
CA ASN A 3 20.56 0.76 -22.11
C ASN A 3 20.73 -0.19 -20.91
N LYS A 4 21.97 -0.60 -20.63
CA LYS A 4 22.31 -1.34 -19.40
C LYS A 4 23.37 -0.57 -18.61
N VAL A 5 23.04 -0.24 -17.36
CA VAL A 5 23.93 0.40 -16.39
C VAL A 5 24.21 -0.59 -15.26
N VAL A 6 25.48 -0.84 -14.96
CA VAL A 6 25.89 -1.69 -13.84
C VAL A 6 26.76 -0.85 -12.91
N ILE A 7 26.35 -0.76 -11.66
CA ILE A 7 27.01 -0.01 -10.59
C ILE A 7 27.72 -1.02 -9.69
N ASN A 8 29.04 -0.93 -9.68
CA ASN A 8 29.92 -1.74 -8.86
C ASN A 8 31.03 -0.80 -8.39
N THR A 9 30.83 -0.08 -7.29
CA THR A 9 31.77 0.95 -6.84
C THR A 9 32.62 0.45 -5.67
N ASN A 10 33.92 0.34 -5.95
CA ASN A 10 34.93 1.03 -5.15
C ASN A 10 35.51 2.14 -6.08
N MET A 11 35.33 3.45 -5.79
CA MET A 11 35.94 4.67 -6.41
C MET A 11 35.13 5.62 -7.34
N ASN A 12 35.34 6.94 -7.10
CA ASN A 12 35.57 8.14 -7.94
C ASN A 12 34.52 8.74 -8.94
N THR A 13 33.79 9.76 -8.46
CA THR A 13 33.61 11.18 -8.89
C THR A 13 33.38 11.71 -10.32
N GLU A 14 33.52 11.02 -11.46
CA GLU A 14 33.47 11.75 -12.76
C GLU A 14 32.12 11.81 -13.53
N LYS A 15 31.00 11.27 -13.01
CA LYS A 15 29.71 11.28 -13.75
C LYS A 15 28.56 12.07 -13.10
N THR A 16 28.82 12.82 -12.04
CA THR A 16 27.79 13.49 -11.21
C THR A 16 27.21 14.78 -11.83
N LYS A 17 27.81 15.33 -12.91
CA LYS A 17 27.52 16.70 -13.38
C LYS A 17 26.21 16.89 -14.19
N PHE A 18 25.73 15.86 -14.90
CA PHE A 18 24.57 16.01 -15.81
C PHE A 18 23.20 15.91 -15.12
N TYR A 19 23.13 15.28 -13.94
CA TYR A 19 21.85 15.00 -13.27
C TYR A 19 21.32 16.16 -12.42
N LYS A 20 22.17 17.13 -12.09
CA LYS A 20 21.78 18.30 -11.29
C LYS A 20 20.86 19.25 -12.06
N GLU A 21 21.11 19.44 -13.37
CA GLU A 21 20.34 20.36 -14.22
C GLU A 21 18.89 19.91 -14.48
N ILE A 22 18.56 18.61 -14.37
CA ILE A 22 17.18 18.10 -14.53
C ILE A 22 16.42 18.08 -13.19
N LEU A 23 17.14 17.93 -12.08
CA LEU A 23 16.54 17.91 -10.73
C LEU A 23 16.39 19.30 -10.12
N ASP A 24 17.17 20.29 -10.55
CA ASP A 24 17.03 21.69 -10.09
C ASP A 24 15.71 22.33 -10.57
N ASP A 25 15.04 21.76 -11.58
CA ASP A 25 13.68 22.16 -12.01
C ASP A 25 12.54 21.41 -11.27
N TYR A 26 12.88 20.47 -10.38
CA TYR A 26 11.91 19.73 -9.55
C TYR A 26 11.76 20.40 -8.18
N GLU A 27 10.77 21.28 -8.04
CA GLU A 27 10.22 21.64 -6.72
C GLU A 27 9.11 20.64 -6.37
N PRO A 28 9.32 19.71 -5.41
CA PRO A 28 8.22 18.91 -4.90
C PRO A 28 7.17 19.85 -4.27
N PRO A 29 5.86 19.58 -4.42
CA PRO A 29 4.83 20.41 -3.80
C PRO A 29 5.10 20.52 -2.29
N ALA A 30 5.08 21.76 -1.80
CA ALA A 30 5.26 22.06 -0.39
C ALA A 30 4.24 21.27 0.45
N TRP A 31 4.75 20.58 1.46
CA TRP A 31 3.98 19.77 2.39
C TRP A 31 3.07 20.68 3.22
N PRO A 32 1.74 20.47 3.29
CA PRO A 32 0.92 21.13 4.29
C PRO A 32 0.96 20.33 5.61
N ASP A 33 1.69 20.89 6.58
CA ASP A 33 1.57 20.74 8.03
C ASP A 33 1.59 19.33 8.67
N ALA A 34 2.79 18.91 9.07
CA ALA A 34 3.01 18.30 10.38
C ALA A 34 4.10 19.11 11.10
N ASP A 35 3.87 19.45 12.38
CA ASP A 35 4.63 20.38 13.24
C ASP A 35 6.13 20.55 12.94
N PRO A 36 6.68 21.79 13.03
CA PRO A 36 8.08 22.08 12.78
C PRO A 36 8.91 21.64 13.99
N VAL A 37 9.30 20.38 13.99
CA VAL A 37 10.58 20.02 14.58
C VAL A 37 11.48 19.72 13.40
N ASP A 38 12.30 20.71 13.03
CA ASP A 38 13.46 20.48 12.17
C ASP A 38 14.10 19.16 12.64
N PRO A 39 14.19 18.13 11.79
CA PRO A 39 15.07 17.03 12.10
C PRO A 39 16.46 17.66 12.15
N ILE A 40 17.01 17.81 13.35
CA ILE A 40 18.45 17.92 13.54
C ILE A 40 18.99 16.59 13.02
N PHE A 41 19.23 16.52 11.71
CA PHE A 41 20.08 15.49 11.15
C PHE A 41 21.44 15.72 11.82
N PRO A 42 21.97 14.75 12.58
CA PRO A 42 23.37 14.85 12.95
C PRO A 42 24.15 15.02 11.65
N GLU A 43 24.85 16.16 11.54
CA GLU A 43 25.84 16.39 10.50
C GLU A 43 26.99 15.41 10.69
N ASP A 44 26.75 14.14 10.40
CA ASP A 44 27.84 13.22 10.13
C ASP A 44 28.31 13.52 8.69
N PRO A 45 29.56 13.95 8.50
CA PRO A 45 30.10 14.17 7.17
C PRO A 45 30.38 12.80 6.54
N ILE A 46 29.34 12.18 5.99
CA ILE A 46 29.51 11.06 5.06
C ILE A 46 30.02 11.68 3.77
N ASP A 47 31.30 11.43 3.48
CA ASP A 47 32.01 11.80 2.26
C ASP A 47 31.14 11.54 1.02
N ARG A 48 30.62 12.62 0.41
CA ARG A 48 29.51 12.61 -0.55
C ARG A 48 29.98 12.39 -1.99
N ASP A 49 30.52 11.22 -2.28
CA ASP A 49 30.61 10.70 -3.65
C ASP A 49 29.25 10.07 -4.07
N VAL A 50 28.15 10.80 -3.87
CA VAL A 50 26.80 10.25 -4.06
C VAL A 50 26.37 10.44 -5.51
N VAL A 51 26.24 9.32 -6.24
CA VAL A 51 25.93 9.29 -7.68
C VAL A 51 24.43 9.13 -7.89
N ILE A 52 23.88 9.78 -8.92
CA ILE A 52 22.56 9.46 -9.48
C ILE A 52 22.76 8.48 -10.64
N ALA A 53 22.04 7.36 -10.63
CA ALA A 53 22.14 6.35 -11.67
C ALA A 53 20.85 6.24 -12.48
N VAL A 54 20.90 6.59 -13.76
CA VAL A 54 19.75 6.52 -14.66
C VAL A 54 20.03 5.55 -15.80
N GLY A 55 19.13 4.58 -15.99
CA GLY A 55 19.21 3.60 -17.07
C GLY A 55 19.00 4.24 -18.43
N GLY A 56 18.01 5.10 -18.58
CA GLY A 56 17.82 5.91 -19.78
C GLY A 56 17.02 7.18 -19.49
N ALA A 57 17.43 8.30 -20.08
CA ALA A 57 16.77 9.60 -19.94
C ALA A 57 16.46 10.18 -21.31
N THR A 58 15.28 10.79 -21.46
CA THR A 58 14.87 11.46 -22.70
C THR A 58 14.18 12.79 -22.42
N GLN A 59 14.41 13.77 -23.30
CA GLN A 59 13.72 15.07 -23.26
C GLN A 59 12.33 14.99 -23.92
N ASP A 60 11.45 15.91 -23.54
CA ASP A 60 10.11 16.10 -24.10
C ASP A 60 9.30 14.79 -24.20
N ASN A 61 8.91 14.42 -25.42
CA ASN A 61 8.08 13.25 -25.74
C ASN A 61 8.90 11.98 -26.00
N GLY A 62 10.22 12.01 -25.76
CA GLY A 62 11.09 10.86 -25.95
C GLY A 62 10.73 9.70 -25.04
N LYS A 63 10.98 8.46 -25.48
CA LYS A 63 10.61 7.26 -24.73
C LYS A 63 11.81 6.68 -24.00
N ALA A 64 11.68 6.42 -22.70
CA ALA A 64 12.67 5.71 -21.90
C ALA A 64 12.18 4.28 -21.63
N ILE A 65 12.57 3.34 -22.50
CA ILE A 65 12.06 1.97 -22.47
C ILE A 65 13.16 0.92 -22.39
N GLN A 66 12.86 -0.19 -21.71
CA GLN A 66 13.68 -1.42 -21.69
C GLN A 66 15.11 -1.20 -21.18
N ASN A 67 15.31 -0.23 -20.30
CA ASN A 67 16.60 0.00 -19.67
C ASN A 67 16.78 -0.90 -18.44
N ILE A 68 18.02 -1.26 -18.14
CA ILE A 68 18.37 -2.07 -16.97
C ILE A 68 19.37 -1.31 -16.11
N VAL A 69 19.11 -1.18 -14.82
CA VAL A 69 20.07 -0.66 -13.84
C VAL A 69 20.34 -1.73 -12.79
N GLU A 70 21.59 -2.09 -12.56
CA GLU A 70 21.99 -3.06 -11.55
C GLU A 70 22.91 -2.40 -10.51
N LEU A 71 22.51 -2.39 -9.24
CA LEU A 71 23.38 -2.02 -8.12
C LEU A 71 23.91 -3.28 -7.45
N LYS A 72 25.23 -3.47 -7.44
CA LYS A 72 25.88 -4.62 -6.76
C LYS A 72 26.37 -4.28 -5.37
N ASN A 73 26.91 -3.07 -5.18
CA ASN A 73 27.49 -2.56 -3.93
C ASN A 73 27.68 -1.04 -4.01
N GLY A 74 28.15 -0.43 -2.92
CA GLY A 74 28.42 1.01 -2.82
C GLY A 74 27.23 1.80 -2.31
N VAL A 75 27.33 3.13 -2.37
CA VAL A 75 26.28 4.07 -1.96
C VAL A 75 25.84 4.88 -3.16
N VAL A 76 24.54 4.93 -3.42
CA VAL A 76 23.92 5.68 -4.52
C VAL A 76 22.88 6.60 -3.93
N ASP A 77 22.69 7.79 -4.50
CA ASP A 77 21.66 8.70 -4.03
C ASP A 77 20.32 8.20 -4.57
N THR A 78 20.14 8.37 -5.86
CA THR A 78 18.88 8.10 -6.56
C THR A 78 19.15 7.13 -7.72
N ILE A 79 18.27 6.15 -7.89
CA ILE A 79 18.28 5.24 -9.03
C ILE A 79 17.01 5.44 -9.83
N MET A 80 17.13 5.53 -11.16
CA MET A 80 15.98 5.54 -12.07
C MET A 80 16.18 4.52 -13.19
N GLY A 81 15.29 3.55 -13.31
CA GLY A 81 15.31 2.62 -14.44
C GLY A 81 15.15 3.36 -15.77
N GLY A 82 14.22 4.29 -15.85
CA GLY A 82 14.06 5.23 -16.97
C GLY A 82 13.45 6.55 -16.53
N SER A 83 13.72 7.63 -17.28
CA SER A 83 13.23 8.97 -16.99
C SER A 83 12.78 9.69 -18.27
N SER A 84 11.66 10.40 -18.22
CA SER A 84 11.23 11.30 -19.29
C SER A 84 10.48 12.52 -18.74
N PHE A 85 10.27 13.55 -19.56
CA PHE A 85 9.36 14.63 -19.21
C PHE A 85 7.90 14.28 -19.53
N LYS A 86 7.55 14.09 -20.81
CA LYS A 86 6.16 13.78 -21.27
C LYS A 86 6.02 12.42 -21.94
N GLY A 87 7.12 11.76 -22.24
CA GLY A 87 7.12 10.51 -23.01
C GLY A 87 6.83 9.27 -22.20
N LEU A 88 6.75 8.14 -22.90
CA LEU A 88 6.48 6.84 -22.30
C LEU A 88 7.72 6.32 -21.55
N VAL A 89 7.54 5.94 -20.29
CA VAL A 89 8.56 5.27 -19.48
C VAL A 89 8.09 3.86 -19.14
N SER A 90 8.68 2.85 -19.76
CA SER A 90 8.11 1.50 -19.70
C SER A 90 9.12 0.36 -19.79
N GLN A 91 8.83 -0.75 -19.11
CA GLN A 91 9.63 -1.98 -19.14
C GLN A 91 11.08 -1.77 -18.68
N ASN A 92 11.34 -0.76 -17.86
CA ASN A 92 12.66 -0.59 -17.25
C ASN A 92 12.78 -1.51 -16.03
N TYR A 93 14.00 -1.97 -15.75
CA TYR A 93 14.25 -2.95 -14.70
C TYR A 93 15.44 -2.54 -13.83
N VAL A 94 15.17 -2.26 -12.56
CA VAL A 94 16.18 -1.98 -11.54
C VAL A 94 16.40 -3.23 -10.69
N ILE A 95 17.66 -3.64 -10.53
CA ILE A 95 18.08 -4.82 -9.78
C ILE A 95 19.03 -4.38 -8.66
N LEU A 96 18.71 -4.72 -7.42
CA LEU A 96 19.44 -4.31 -6.22
C LEU A 96 20.02 -5.55 -5.52
N ASN A 97 21.28 -5.84 -5.83
CA ASN A 97 22.06 -7.00 -5.38
C ASN A 97 22.97 -6.69 -4.16
N GLY A 98 22.92 -5.47 -3.63
CA GLY A 98 23.67 -5.04 -2.45
C GLY A 98 23.87 -3.51 -2.45
N GLY A 99 24.55 -2.99 -1.43
CA GLY A 99 24.81 -1.54 -1.32
C GLY A 99 23.69 -0.77 -0.61
N ILE A 100 23.76 0.55 -0.70
CA ILE A 100 22.89 1.48 0.00
C ILE A 100 22.33 2.49 -0.99
N THR A 101 21.02 2.72 -0.97
CA THR A 101 20.43 3.92 -1.58
C THR A 101 20.05 4.93 -0.51
N VAL A 102 20.45 6.18 -0.69
CA VAL A 102 20.18 7.27 0.25
C VAL A 102 18.84 7.94 -0.09
N GLY A 103 18.67 8.29 -1.36
CA GLY A 103 17.44 8.82 -1.94
C GLY A 103 16.56 7.71 -2.54
N THR A 104 15.77 8.08 -3.54
CA THR A 104 14.68 7.25 -4.07
C THR A 104 15.16 6.26 -5.14
N VAL A 105 14.57 5.08 -5.16
CA VAL A 105 14.68 4.15 -6.29
C VAL A 105 13.39 4.18 -7.09
N TYR A 106 13.48 4.53 -8.36
CA TYR A 106 12.38 4.48 -9.32
C TYR A 106 12.61 3.36 -10.34
N GLY A 107 11.64 2.48 -10.53
CA GLY A 107 11.60 1.61 -11.71
C GLY A 107 11.45 2.45 -12.98
N GLY A 108 10.64 3.51 -12.93
CA GLY A 108 10.56 4.55 -13.95
C GLY A 108 9.94 5.83 -13.38
N SER A 109 10.33 6.98 -13.93
CA SER A 109 9.81 8.30 -13.51
C SER A 109 9.48 9.18 -14.71
N SER A 110 8.34 9.88 -14.67
CA SER A 110 7.95 10.83 -15.72
C SER A 110 7.18 12.00 -15.14
N THR A 111 7.41 13.23 -15.62
CA THR A 111 6.63 14.37 -15.11
C THR A 111 5.17 14.34 -15.57
N GLU A 112 4.92 14.15 -16.87
CA GLU A 112 3.57 14.16 -17.46
C GLU A 112 3.24 12.88 -18.25
N GLY A 113 4.26 12.06 -18.55
CA GLY A 113 4.09 10.89 -19.40
C GLY A 113 3.59 9.64 -18.67
N VAL A 114 3.09 8.69 -19.45
CA VAL A 114 2.66 7.38 -18.95
C VAL A 114 3.86 6.58 -18.42
N VAL A 115 3.72 6.00 -17.22
CA VAL A 115 4.73 5.15 -16.59
C VAL A 115 4.16 3.75 -16.39
N ASN A 116 4.61 2.79 -17.20
CA ASN A 116 3.95 1.49 -17.28
C ASN A 116 4.91 0.29 -17.29
N GLY A 117 4.64 -0.72 -16.46
CA GLY A 117 5.34 -2.00 -16.55
C GLY A 117 6.82 -1.95 -16.15
N ASN A 118 7.23 -1.02 -15.31
CA ASN A 118 8.60 -0.96 -14.79
C ASN A 118 8.74 -1.84 -13.54
N ILE A 119 9.93 -2.40 -13.32
CA ILE A 119 10.19 -3.35 -12.24
C ILE A 119 11.38 -2.88 -11.40
N VAL A 120 11.23 -2.95 -10.07
CA VAL A 120 12.34 -2.87 -9.13
C VAL A 120 12.43 -4.19 -8.36
N GLU A 121 13.59 -4.84 -8.32
CA GLU A 121 13.81 -6.07 -7.57
C GLU A 121 14.99 -5.93 -6.60
N VAL A 122 14.70 -6.08 -5.31
CA VAL A 122 15.71 -6.24 -4.25
C VAL A 122 15.95 -7.71 -3.99
N LYS A 123 17.21 -8.15 -4.13
CA LYS A 123 17.60 -9.56 -4.07
C LYS A 123 18.49 -9.91 -2.89
N SER A 124 19.18 -8.93 -2.32
CA SER A 124 20.27 -9.16 -1.37
C SER A 124 19.89 -8.74 0.05
N GLU A 125 20.25 -9.59 1.02
CA GLU A 125 20.13 -9.29 2.45
C GLU A 125 21.04 -8.13 2.90
N HIS A 126 22.08 -7.84 2.12
CA HIS A 126 23.03 -6.75 2.40
C HIS A 126 22.62 -5.41 1.77
N TYR A 127 21.45 -5.35 1.11
CA TYR A 127 20.94 -4.10 0.56
C TYR A 127 20.18 -3.30 1.63
N ILE A 128 20.43 -1.98 1.67
CA ILE A 128 19.72 -1.05 2.55
C ILE A 128 19.15 0.10 1.73
N SER A 129 17.84 0.35 1.83
CA SER A 129 17.23 1.57 1.30
C SER A 129 16.93 2.53 2.43
N LYS A 130 17.52 3.73 2.39
CA LYS A 130 17.14 4.83 3.29
C LYS A 130 15.99 5.65 2.72
N GLY A 131 15.93 5.80 1.39
CA GLY A 131 14.82 6.45 0.70
C GLY A 131 13.79 5.45 0.14
N PRO A 132 12.69 5.96 -0.45
CA PRO A 132 11.59 5.13 -0.95
C PRO A 132 12.01 4.22 -2.11
N ILE A 133 11.25 3.14 -2.31
CA ILE A 133 11.32 2.30 -3.52
C ILE A 133 9.98 2.35 -4.23
N ILE A 134 9.99 2.80 -5.48
CA ILE A 134 8.79 3.11 -6.26
C ILE A 134 8.87 2.39 -7.60
N GLY A 135 7.89 1.54 -7.92
CA GLY A 135 7.85 0.83 -9.20
C GLY A 135 7.72 1.79 -10.39
N GLY A 136 6.81 2.77 -10.29
CA GLY A 136 6.67 3.85 -11.25
C GLY A 136 6.13 5.12 -10.59
N SER A 137 6.59 6.29 -11.03
CA SER A 137 6.11 7.59 -10.50
C SER A 137 5.78 8.57 -11.63
N SER A 138 4.64 9.25 -11.54
CA SER A 138 4.36 10.40 -12.40
C SER A 138 3.58 11.54 -11.74
N SER A 139 3.99 12.78 -11.99
CA SER A 139 3.27 13.95 -11.45
C SER A 139 1.91 14.14 -12.11
N ALA A 140 1.83 13.99 -13.44
CA ALA A 140 0.62 14.24 -14.20
C ALA A 140 0.15 13.07 -15.08
N GLY A 141 0.99 12.05 -15.29
CA GLY A 141 0.68 10.88 -16.12
C GLY A 141 -0.05 9.75 -15.38
N SER A 142 -0.53 8.75 -16.14
CA SER A 142 -1.00 7.49 -15.56
C SER A 142 0.17 6.60 -15.16
N VAL A 143 -0.03 5.82 -14.10
CA VAL A 143 0.99 4.96 -13.51
C VAL A 143 0.43 3.57 -13.33
N GLU A 144 0.82 2.66 -14.21
CA GLU A 144 0.13 1.39 -14.38
C GLU A 144 1.06 0.19 -14.41
N ASN A 145 0.63 -0.94 -13.84
CA ASN A 145 1.30 -2.23 -13.97
C ASN A 145 2.79 -2.25 -13.55
N ASN A 146 3.24 -1.31 -12.73
CA ASN A 146 4.60 -1.28 -12.22
C ASN A 146 4.74 -2.23 -11.02
N MET A 147 5.93 -2.76 -10.81
CA MET A 147 6.16 -3.83 -9.85
C MET A 147 7.37 -3.54 -8.95
N VAL A 148 7.21 -3.79 -7.66
CA VAL A 148 8.33 -3.87 -6.71
C VAL A 148 8.39 -5.27 -6.11
N ILE A 149 9.57 -5.88 -6.10
CA ILE A 149 9.81 -7.22 -5.53
C ILE A 149 10.92 -7.11 -4.50
N ILE A 150 10.62 -7.40 -3.23
CA ILE A 150 11.58 -7.43 -2.13
C ILE A 150 11.79 -8.87 -1.69
N SER A 151 12.95 -9.44 -2.03
CA SER A 151 13.31 -10.80 -1.60
C SER A 151 14.07 -10.83 -0.27
N ALA A 152 14.79 -9.75 0.04
CA ALA A 152 15.59 -9.59 1.26
C ALA A 152 15.95 -8.09 1.46
N GLY A 153 16.76 -7.80 2.48
CA GLY A 153 17.32 -6.46 2.73
C GLY A 153 16.55 -5.66 3.79
N GLU A 154 17.03 -4.44 4.05
CA GLU A 154 16.44 -3.50 5.00
C GLU A 154 15.93 -2.24 4.28
N ILE A 155 14.61 -2.09 4.18
CA ILE A 155 13.96 -0.97 3.50
C ILE A 155 13.36 -0.05 4.56
N LYS A 156 14.04 1.07 4.83
CA LYS A 156 13.72 1.98 5.93
C LYS A 156 12.65 3.01 5.60
N SER A 157 12.27 3.10 4.33
CA SER A 157 11.27 4.04 3.83
C SER A 157 10.21 3.31 3.01
N ASP A 158 9.28 4.08 2.44
CA ASP A 158 8.08 3.56 1.81
C ASP A 158 8.38 2.71 0.57
N ILE A 159 7.57 1.67 0.39
CA ILE A 159 7.53 0.87 -0.84
C ILE A 159 6.23 1.15 -1.55
N LYS A 160 6.28 1.56 -2.82
CA LYS A 160 5.11 1.90 -3.63
C LYS A 160 5.14 1.13 -4.94
N GLY A 161 4.07 0.40 -5.26
CA GLY A 161 3.92 -0.21 -6.59
C GLY A 161 3.85 0.87 -7.66
N GLY A 162 2.98 1.86 -7.47
CA GLY A 162 2.87 3.06 -8.30
C GLY A 162 2.54 4.31 -7.50
N GLU A 163 3.02 5.46 -7.95
CA GLU A 163 2.78 6.77 -7.36
C GLU A 163 2.37 7.77 -8.43
N ASN A 164 1.26 8.49 -8.22
CA ASN A 164 0.98 9.66 -9.03
C ASN A 164 0.31 10.79 -8.24
N PHE A 165 0.27 11.97 -8.86
CA PHE A 165 -0.28 13.19 -8.25
C PHE A 165 -1.35 13.84 -9.15
N SER A 166 -2.01 13.04 -9.98
CA SER A 166 -3.09 13.48 -10.86
C SER A 166 -4.33 12.61 -10.75
N SER A 167 -5.42 13.09 -11.36
CA SER A 167 -6.67 12.35 -11.50
C SER A 167 -6.59 11.16 -12.49
N LEU A 168 -5.41 10.88 -13.04
CA LEU A 168 -5.22 9.76 -13.97
C LEU A 168 -5.05 8.44 -13.21
N PRO A 169 -5.28 7.30 -13.88
CA PRO A 169 -5.22 5.99 -13.23
C PRO A 169 -3.87 5.70 -12.57
N ASN A 170 -3.94 5.22 -11.33
CA ASN A 170 -2.86 4.57 -10.60
C ASN A 170 -3.26 3.12 -10.32
N SER A 171 -3.01 2.25 -11.31
CA SER A 171 -3.70 0.96 -11.36
C SER A 171 -2.88 -0.24 -11.79
N GLY A 172 -3.25 -1.42 -11.31
CA GLY A 172 -2.57 -2.67 -11.67
C GLY A 172 -1.15 -2.78 -11.13
N ASN A 173 -0.69 -1.84 -10.29
CA ASN A 173 0.64 -1.89 -9.73
C ASN A 173 0.73 -2.97 -8.65
N ALA A 174 1.90 -3.57 -8.49
CA ALA A 174 2.09 -4.71 -7.62
C ALA A 174 3.32 -4.58 -6.71
N VAL A 175 3.18 -5.02 -5.45
CA VAL A 175 4.30 -5.16 -4.52
C VAL A 175 4.35 -6.59 -3.98
N PHE A 176 5.53 -7.22 -4.08
CA PHE A 176 5.78 -8.57 -3.57
C PHE A 176 6.85 -8.53 -2.49
N ILE A 177 6.50 -8.88 -1.25
CA ILE A 177 7.46 -9.05 -0.15
C ILE A 177 7.64 -10.54 0.11
N LYS A 178 8.84 -11.03 -0.17
CA LYS A 178 9.24 -12.44 0.03
C LYS A 178 10.22 -12.62 1.18
N GLY A 179 10.67 -11.52 1.78
CA GLY A 179 11.61 -11.49 2.89
C GLY A 179 12.08 -10.07 3.20
N GLY A 180 13.04 -9.95 4.12
CA GLY A 180 13.60 -8.66 4.55
C GLY A 180 12.79 -7.97 5.66
N SER A 181 13.23 -6.76 6.01
CA SER A 181 12.57 -5.86 6.95
C SER A 181 12.19 -4.58 6.22
N VAL A 182 10.90 -4.27 6.18
CA VAL A 182 10.36 -3.16 5.38
C VAL A 182 9.52 -2.20 6.22
N SER A 183 9.39 -0.96 5.74
CA SER A 183 8.53 0.08 6.30
C SER A 183 7.09 -0.03 5.75
N ASN A 184 6.45 1.09 5.44
CA ASN A 184 5.11 1.12 4.86
C ASN A 184 5.11 0.54 3.44
N ILE A 185 3.97 -0.06 3.06
CA ILE A 185 3.76 -0.64 1.75
C ILE A 185 2.49 -0.07 1.14
N TYR A 186 2.58 0.35 -0.11
CA TYR A 186 1.47 0.89 -0.90
C TYR A 186 1.38 0.13 -2.23
N GLY A 187 0.20 -0.41 -2.56
CA GLY A 187 -0.05 -0.95 -3.89
C GLY A 187 -0.07 0.18 -4.90
N GLY A 188 -0.92 1.18 -4.64
CA GLY A 188 -0.91 2.48 -5.30
C GLY A 188 -0.97 3.62 -4.28
N TYR A 189 -0.26 4.71 -4.55
CA TYR A 189 -0.23 5.92 -3.74
C TYR A 189 -0.63 7.13 -4.58
N ASN A 190 -1.65 7.87 -4.14
CA ASN A 190 -1.99 9.16 -4.72
C ASN A 190 -2.37 10.15 -3.61
N TYR A 191 -1.75 11.32 -3.61
CA TYR A 191 -2.01 12.37 -2.62
C TYR A 191 -3.01 13.43 -3.12
N THR A 192 -3.57 13.28 -4.32
CA THR A 192 -4.49 14.22 -4.95
C THR A 192 -5.86 13.56 -5.20
N ASP A 193 -6.40 13.69 -6.40
CA ASP A 193 -7.72 13.21 -6.82
C ASP A 193 -7.61 11.99 -7.75
N GLY A 194 -6.61 11.14 -7.55
CA GLY A 194 -6.35 9.97 -8.42
C GLY A 194 -7.22 8.76 -8.17
N ASP A 195 -7.45 8.01 -9.24
CA ASP A 195 -8.21 6.75 -9.23
C ASP A 195 -7.26 5.58 -8.96
N ILE A 196 -7.33 5.01 -7.76
CA ILE A 196 -6.37 4.02 -7.22
C ILE A 196 -7.03 2.65 -7.21
N ASN A 197 -6.86 1.92 -8.32
CA ASN A 197 -7.63 0.70 -8.55
C ASN A 197 -6.79 -0.52 -8.91
N ASN A 198 -7.27 -1.70 -8.55
CA ASN A 198 -6.69 -2.98 -8.99
C ASN A 198 -5.20 -3.16 -8.62
N ASN A 199 -4.72 -2.47 -7.58
CA ASN A 199 -3.35 -2.67 -7.12
C ASN A 199 -3.28 -3.91 -6.23
N TYR A 200 -2.12 -4.58 -6.24
CA TYR A 200 -1.93 -5.87 -5.58
C TYR A 200 -0.72 -5.86 -4.65
N ILE A 201 -0.89 -6.37 -3.43
CA ILE A 201 0.21 -6.61 -2.51
C ILE A 201 0.21 -8.09 -2.15
N GLU A 202 1.37 -8.75 -2.26
CA GLU A 202 1.55 -10.10 -1.74
C GLU A 202 2.75 -10.18 -0.79
N ILE A 203 2.50 -10.65 0.43
CA ILE A 203 3.52 -10.85 1.46
C ILE A 203 3.57 -12.34 1.76
N THR A 204 4.70 -12.97 1.47
CA THR A 204 4.91 -14.41 1.75
C THR A 204 5.82 -14.64 2.95
N ASN A 205 6.68 -13.66 3.28
CA ASN A 205 7.55 -13.71 4.45
C ASN A 205 8.14 -12.30 4.74
N GLY A 206 8.91 -12.16 5.81
CA GLY A 206 9.58 -10.91 6.21
C GLY A 206 8.92 -10.23 7.40
N ILE A 207 9.42 -9.04 7.73
CA ILE A 207 8.92 -8.19 8.81
C ILE A 207 8.45 -6.86 8.21
N VAL A 208 7.17 -6.56 8.34
CA VAL A 208 6.60 -5.26 7.96
C VAL A 208 6.43 -4.43 9.22
N ASN A 209 7.27 -3.40 9.34
CA ASN A 209 7.26 -2.49 10.50
C ASN A 209 6.27 -1.34 10.33
N GLY A 210 5.93 -0.99 9.08
CA GLY A 210 4.96 0.06 8.74
C GLY A 210 3.58 -0.48 8.39
N THR A 211 2.71 0.42 7.98
CA THR A 211 1.32 0.14 7.60
C THR A 211 1.26 -0.39 6.16
N ILE A 212 0.27 -1.24 5.89
CA ILE A 212 0.01 -1.78 4.55
C ILE A 212 -1.25 -1.15 3.98
N TYR A 213 -1.15 -0.60 2.77
CA TYR A 213 -2.24 0.03 2.04
C TYR A 213 -2.37 -0.60 0.65
N GLY A 214 -3.47 -1.30 0.37
CA GLY A 214 -3.74 -1.81 -0.98
C GLY A 214 -3.84 -0.65 -1.98
N GLY A 215 -4.51 0.42 -1.57
CA GLY A 215 -4.44 1.74 -2.18
C GLY A 215 -4.55 2.84 -1.12
N TYR A 216 -3.90 3.98 -1.37
CA TYR A 216 -3.89 5.14 -0.46
C TYR A 216 -4.25 6.42 -1.20
N SER A 217 -5.32 7.09 -0.76
CA SER A 217 -5.73 8.44 -1.17
C SER A 217 -5.52 9.43 -0.02
N GLY A 218 -4.65 10.42 -0.23
CA GLY A 218 -4.19 11.36 0.79
C GLY A 218 -4.89 12.73 0.87
N THR A 219 -5.74 13.10 -0.10
CA THR A 219 -6.45 14.38 -0.03
C THR A 219 -7.48 14.39 1.08
N THR A 220 -7.70 15.55 1.68
CA THR A 220 -8.76 15.74 2.69
C THR A 220 -9.93 16.56 2.14
N PHE A 221 -9.72 17.42 1.14
CA PHE A 221 -10.76 18.37 0.69
C PHE A 221 -10.57 18.85 -0.77
N GLU A 222 -11.09 18.11 -1.76
CA GLU A 222 -11.50 18.68 -3.06
C GLU A 222 -12.78 17.97 -3.56
N ASP A 223 -13.55 18.67 -4.39
CA ASP A 223 -14.81 18.17 -4.97
C ASP A 223 -14.63 16.76 -5.55
N ASN A 224 -15.39 15.81 -5.02
CA ASN A 224 -15.46 14.45 -5.56
C ASN A 224 -15.70 14.48 -7.06
N LYS A 225 -14.65 14.25 -7.84
CA LYS A 225 -14.82 13.86 -9.24
C LYS A 225 -15.47 12.49 -9.23
N LYS A 226 -16.73 12.45 -9.62
CA LYS A 226 -17.53 11.23 -9.70
C LYS A 226 -16.79 10.19 -10.56
N GLY A 227 -16.57 8.99 -10.01
CA GLY A 227 -15.89 7.89 -10.70
C GLY A 227 -14.42 7.67 -10.30
N ILE A 228 -13.93 8.41 -9.30
CA ILE A 228 -12.60 8.24 -8.71
C ILE A 228 -12.76 7.57 -7.34
N GLY A 229 -11.94 6.56 -7.03
CA GLY A 229 -11.91 5.97 -5.70
C GLY A 229 -10.72 5.07 -5.43
N VAL A 230 -10.75 4.45 -4.25
CA VAL A 230 -9.76 3.46 -3.81
C VAL A 230 -10.44 2.11 -3.85
N ASN A 231 -10.46 1.47 -5.03
CA ASN A 231 -11.32 0.33 -5.27
C ASN A 231 -10.59 -0.89 -5.83
N HIS A 232 -11.14 -2.09 -5.62
CA HIS A 232 -10.62 -3.33 -6.21
C HIS A 232 -9.15 -3.63 -5.88
N ASN A 233 -8.58 -2.99 -4.86
CA ASN A 233 -7.22 -3.30 -4.44
C ASN A 233 -7.22 -4.58 -3.62
N ALA A 234 -6.19 -5.39 -3.77
CA ALA A 234 -6.10 -6.70 -3.15
C ALA A 234 -4.79 -6.86 -2.37
N ILE A 235 -4.90 -7.28 -1.12
CA ILE A 235 -3.77 -7.64 -0.26
C ILE A 235 -3.85 -9.13 0.03
N LYS A 236 -2.77 -9.85 -0.19
CA LYS A 236 -2.60 -11.25 0.17
C LYS A 236 -1.43 -11.42 1.13
N ILE A 237 -1.67 -11.97 2.31
CA ILE A 237 -0.63 -12.27 3.30
C ILE A 237 -0.59 -13.78 3.51
N ALA A 238 0.50 -14.40 3.10
CA ALA A 238 0.75 -15.83 3.22
C ALA A 238 1.89 -16.17 4.21
N GLY A 239 2.35 -15.19 4.99
CA GLY A 239 3.37 -15.37 6.01
C GLY A 239 3.98 -14.04 6.48
N GLY A 240 4.97 -14.14 7.38
CA GLY A 240 5.69 -12.98 7.92
C GLY A 240 5.09 -12.41 9.21
N THR A 241 5.65 -11.30 9.68
CA THR A 241 5.18 -10.55 10.86
C THR A 241 4.78 -9.14 10.46
N ILE A 242 3.54 -8.76 10.76
CA ILE A 242 2.99 -7.44 10.46
C ILE A 242 2.77 -6.69 11.78
N LYS A 243 3.42 -5.55 11.93
CA LYS A 243 3.41 -4.78 13.19
C LYS A 243 2.39 -3.63 13.23
N GLN A 244 1.95 -3.15 12.06
CA GLN A 244 0.98 -2.05 11.96
C GLN A 244 -0.22 -2.45 11.11
N SER A 245 -1.18 -1.55 10.99
CA SER A 245 -2.49 -1.83 10.42
C SER A 245 -2.42 -2.24 8.94
N ILE A 246 -3.47 -2.93 8.51
CA ILE A 246 -3.67 -3.33 7.11
C ILE A 246 -4.95 -2.68 6.62
N TYR A 247 -4.88 -2.00 5.48
CA TYR A 247 -6.00 -1.36 4.82
C TYR A 247 -6.11 -1.87 3.38
N GLY A 248 -7.18 -2.60 3.05
CA GLY A 248 -7.45 -2.99 1.66
C GLY A 248 -7.56 -1.75 0.75
N GLY A 249 -8.23 -0.71 1.23
CA GLY A 249 -8.17 0.65 0.68
C GLY A 249 -8.25 1.68 1.81
N TYR A 250 -7.55 2.80 1.65
CA TYR A 250 -7.51 3.89 2.63
C TYR A 250 -7.74 5.24 1.94
N SER A 251 -8.71 6.00 2.44
CA SER A 251 -9.01 7.34 1.95
C SER A 251 -9.16 8.34 3.08
N LEU A 252 -8.45 9.47 2.97
CA LEU A 252 -8.70 10.68 3.76
C LEU A 252 -9.71 11.62 3.10
N SER A 253 -10.16 11.32 1.88
CA SER A 253 -11.02 12.18 1.07
C SER A 253 -12.45 11.69 1.03
N ASN A 254 -13.32 12.45 0.36
CA ASN A 254 -14.69 12.05 0.06
C ASN A 254 -14.78 10.95 -1.04
N THR A 255 -13.67 10.38 -1.51
CA THR A 255 -13.68 9.35 -2.58
C THR A 255 -14.15 7.99 -2.09
N GLU A 256 -14.91 7.25 -2.92
CA GLU A 256 -15.46 5.95 -2.53
C GLU A 256 -14.35 4.93 -2.24
N VAL A 257 -14.55 4.09 -1.22
CA VAL A 257 -13.65 2.97 -0.89
C VAL A 257 -14.45 1.69 -0.98
N LYS A 258 -14.36 0.99 -2.11
CA LYS A 258 -15.19 -0.20 -2.33
C LYS A 258 -14.48 -1.38 -2.96
N GLU A 259 -15.04 -2.56 -2.71
CA GLU A 259 -14.66 -3.79 -3.41
C GLU A 259 -13.16 -4.14 -3.23
N ASN A 260 -12.52 -3.64 -2.17
CA ASN A 260 -11.15 -4.03 -1.81
C ASN A 260 -11.17 -5.35 -1.03
N ILE A 261 -10.10 -6.12 -1.17
CA ILE A 261 -9.99 -7.47 -0.62
C ILE A 261 -8.69 -7.58 0.20
N VAL A 262 -8.80 -8.10 1.42
CA VAL A 262 -7.66 -8.50 2.25
C VAL A 262 -7.78 -10.00 2.55
N GLU A 263 -6.83 -10.80 2.08
CA GLU A 263 -6.77 -12.25 2.31
C GLU A 263 -5.56 -12.60 3.19
N ILE A 264 -5.79 -13.29 4.31
CA ILE A 264 -4.75 -13.74 5.23
C ILE A 264 -4.72 -15.26 5.26
N TYR A 265 -3.69 -15.86 4.67
CA TYR A 265 -3.45 -17.29 4.64
C TYR A 265 -2.53 -17.77 5.76
N ASP A 266 -1.59 -16.93 6.20
CA ASP A 266 -0.73 -17.20 7.35
C ASP A 266 -0.04 -15.91 7.84
N GLY A 267 0.69 -15.98 8.94
CA GLY A 267 1.49 -14.89 9.51
C GLY A 267 1.05 -14.46 10.91
N HIS A 268 1.81 -13.55 11.50
CA HIS A 268 1.50 -12.96 12.80
C HIS A 268 1.13 -11.47 12.63
N ILE A 269 -0.15 -11.16 12.83
CA ILE A 269 -0.71 -9.82 12.63
C ILE A 269 -0.98 -9.19 14.01
N ASN A 270 -0.17 -8.19 14.35
CA ASN A 270 -0.22 -7.50 15.65
C ASN A 270 -0.88 -6.12 15.60
N SER A 271 -1.71 -5.87 14.59
CA SER A 271 -2.48 -4.63 14.43
C SER A 271 -3.80 -4.90 13.73
N SER A 272 -4.63 -3.86 13.64
CA SER A 272 -5.98 -3.96 13.09
C SER A 272 -6.00 -4.18 11.58
N ILE A 273 -7.02 -4.89 11.11
CA ILE A 273 -7.26 -5.19 9.69
C ILE A 273 -8.54 -4.48 9.25
N TYR A 274 -8.47 -3.75 8.15
CA TYR A 274 -9.60 -3.05 7.55
C TYR A 274 -9.74 -3.49 6.09
N GLY A 275 -10.91 -4.03 5.71
CA GLY A 275 -11.21 -4.28 4.30
C GLY A 275 -11.21 -2.97 3.51
N GLY A 276 -11.72 -1.90 4.11
CA GLY A 276 -11.58 -0.52 3.64
C GLY A 276 -11.70 0.46 4.81
N TYR A 277 -11.09 1.62 4.67
CA TYR A 277 -11.14 2.71 5.64
C TYR A 277 -11.36 4.06 4.96
N SER A 278 -12.23 4.88 5.54
CA SER A 278 -12.38 6.27 5.14
C SER A 278 -12.70 7.19 6.30
N ASP A 279 -12.12 8.39 6.28
CA ASP A 279 -12.50 9.45 7.22
C ASP A 279 -13.85 10.07 6.85
N TYR A 280 -14.13 10.31 5.57
CA TYR A 280 -15.29 11.11 5.15
C TYR A 280 -16.25 10.43 4.18
N SER A 281 -15.83 9.35 3.52
CA SER A 281 -16.60 8.70 2.46
C SER A 281 -17.27 7.39 2.89
N ASN A 282 -18.14 6.88 2.01
CA ASN A 282 -18.72 5.56 2.20
C ASN A 282 -17.69 4.46 1.93
N VAL A 283 -17.75 3.43 2.76
CA VAL A 283 -16.91 2.23 2.69
C VAL A 283 -17.81 1.03 2.46
N GLU A 284 -17.79 0.50 1.23
CA GLU A 284 -18.81 -0.46 0.80
C GLU A 284 -18.23 -1.72 0.16
N LYS A 285 -18.85 -2.88 0.40
CA LYS A 285 -18.52 -4.14 -0.28
C LYS A 285 -17.05 -4.59 -0.18
N ASN A 286 -16.33 -4.11 0.83
CA ASN A 286 -14.97 -4.58 1.06
C ASN A 286 -15.01 -5.94 1.76
N THR A 287 -13.99 -6.75 1.53
CA THR A 287 -13.90 -8.12 2.06
C THR A 287 -12.60 -8.31 2.84
N VAL A 288 -12.69 -8.85 4.06
CA VAL A 288 -11.56 -9.42 4.77
C VAL A 288 -11.77 -10.92 4.88
N ALA A 289 -10.86 -11.73 4.36
CA ALA A 289 -10.91 -13.19 4.41
C ALA A 289 -9.71 -13.74 5.18
N ILE A 290 -9.96 -14.47 6.26
CA ILE A 290 -8.94 -15.09 7.11
C ILE A 290 -9.00 -16.60 6.90
N PHE A 291 -7.98 -17.16 6.26
CA PHE A 291 -7.76 -18.58 6.03
C PHE A 291 -6.70 -19.19 6.98
N GLY A 292 -5.92 -18.37 7.68
CA GLY A 292 -4.89 -18.82 8.61
C GLY A 292 -4.22 -17.70 9.40
N GLY A 293 -3.13 -18.02 10.09
CA GLY A 293 -2.34 -17.07 10.88
C GLY A 293 -2.84 -16.81 12.31
N ILE A 294 -2.19 -15.86 12.98
CA ILE A 294 -2.51 -15.40 14.34
C ILE A 294 -2.84 -13.90 14.28
N ILE A 295 -4.05 -13.54 14.68
CA ILE A 295 -4.55 -12.16 14.68
C ILE A 295 -4.91 -11.76 16.11
N THR A 296 -4.21 -10.76 16.63
CA THR A 296 -4.32 -10.34 18.03
C THR A 296 -5.07 -9.01 18.23
N LYS A 297 -5.48 -8.37 17.13
CA LYS A 297 -6.12 -7.04 17.10
C LYS A 297 -7.34 -7.04 16.17
N ASP A 298 -8.09 -5.95 16.21
CA ASP A 298 -9.46 -5.91 15.70
C ASP A 298 -9.53 -6.04 14.18
N ILE A 299 -10.60 -6.69 13.71
CA ILE A 299 -10.89 -6.87 12.29
C ILE A 299 -12.15 -6.08 11.94
N TYR A 300 -12.10 -5.31 10.86
CA TYR A 300 -13.21 -4.53 10.32
C TYR A 300 -13.41 -4.89 8.86
N GLY A 301 -14.60 -5.39 8.49
CA GLY A 301 -14.93 -5.56 7.06
C GLY A 301 -14.88 -4.22 6.32
N GLY A 302 -15.30 -3.15 6.96
CA GLY A 302 -15.09 -1.76 6.52
C GLY A 302 -15.33 -0.76 7.66
N TYR A 303 -14.60 0.34 7.65
CA TYR A 303 -14.68 1.39 8.67
C TYR A 303 -14.83 2.77 8.03
N SER A 304 -15.89 3.50 8.35
CA SER A 304 -16.05 4.89 7.94
C SER A 304 -16.28 5.81 9.15
N GLN A 305 -15.46 6.85 9.31
CA GLN A 305 -15.62 7.75 10.45
C GLN A 305 -16.84 8.68 10.28
N ASN A 306 -16.99 9.33 9.13
CA ASN A 306 -18.07 10.30 8.88
C ASN A 306 -18.99 9.93 7.71
N GLY A 307 -18.73 8.82 7.01
CA GLY A 307 -19.61 8.26 5.98
C GLY A 307 -20.34 7.00 6.50
N LYS A 308 -20.87 6.20 5.57
CA LYS A 308 -21.48 4.88 5.86
C LYS A 308 -20.48 3.74 5.69
N ALA A 309 -20.66 2.63 6.39
CA ALA A 309 -19.94 1.39 6.17
C ALA A 309 -20.93 0.25 5.91
N THR A 310 -21.22 -0.08 4.64
CA THR A 310 -22.32 -1.01 4.31
C THR A 310 -21.88 -2.15 3.42
N ASN A 311 -22.56 -3.29 3.54
CA ASN A 311 -22.32 -4.49 2.71
C ASN A 311 -20.89 -5.03 2.75
N ASN A 312 -20.11 -4.68 3.77
CA ASN A 312 -18.77 -5.26 3.94
C ASN A 312 -18.88 -6.67 4.52
N THR A 313 -17.91 -7.52 4.18
CA THR A 313 -17.91 -8.93 4.54
C THR A 313 -16.62 -9.31 5.25
N VAL A 314 -16.73 -10.05 6.35
CA VAL A 314 -15.60 -10.75 6.96
C VAL A 314 -15.84 -12.25 6.82
N ILE A 315 -14.88 -12.96 6.25
CA ILE A 315 -14.89 -14.42 6.10
C ILE A 315 -13.81 -15.00 7.01
N LEU A 316 -14.19 -15.96 7.83
CA LEU A 316 -13.32 -16.60 8.82
C LEU A 316 -13.31 -18.10 8.53
N ALA A 317 -12.32 -18.56 7.78
CA ALA A 317 -12.15 -19.93 7.30
C ALA A 317 -10.88 -20.61 7.85
N GLY A 318 -10.23 -19.99 8.84
CA GLY A 318 -9.02 -20.49 9.47
C GLY A 318 -8.43 -19.50 10.46
N GLY A 319 -7.24 -19.85 10.97
CA GLY A 319 -6.47 -18.98 11.86
C GLY A 319 -6.99 -18.92 13.29
N LYS A 320 -6.19 -18.29 14.16
CA LYS A 320 -6.53 -18.01 15.56
C LYS A 320 -6.77 -16.52 15.74
N ILE A 321 -7.96 -16.17 16.18
CA ILE A 321 -8.40 -14.78 16.36
C ILE A 321 -8.83 -14.58 17.81
N SER A 322 -8.26 -13.58 18.47
CA SER A 322 -8.50 -13.30 19.89
C SER A 322 -8.82 -11.82 20.14
N SER A 323 -9.58 -11.20 19.25
CA SER A 323 -9.90 -9.76 19.21
C SER A 323 -11.36 -9.53 18.84
N ASN A 324 -11.77 -8.26 18.69
CA ASN A 324 -13.09 -7.94 18.18
C ASN A 324 -13.13 -8.05 16.66
N ILE A 325 -14.24 -8.55 16.14
CA ILE A 325 -14.49 -8.70 14.72
C ILE A 325 -15.78 -7.97 14.39
N TYR A 326 -15.69 -6.93 13.57
CA TYR A 326 -16.80 -6.10 13.16
C TYR A 326 -17.07 -6.32 11.67
N ALA A 327 -18.31 -6.67 11.31
CA ALA A 327 -18.67 -6.75 9.89
C ALA A 327 -18.51 -5.37 9.21
N SER A 328 -18.96 -4.32 9.91
CA SER A 328 -18.78 -2.91 9.51
C SER A 328 -18.75 -2.00 10.74
N ALA A 329 -18.08 -0.85 10.63
CA ALA A 329 -18.03 0.18 11.66
C ALA A 329 -18.28 1.58 11.07
N SER A 330 -19.22 2.32 11.65
CA SER A 330 -19.50 3.70 11.21
C SER A 330 -20.22 4.51 12.29
N ALA A 331 -20.01 5.83 12.28
CA ALA A 331 -20.75 6.77 13.12
C ALA A 331 -22.19 7.00 12.60
N ASN A 332 -22.44 6.68 11.33
CA ASN A 332 -23.72 6.90 10.66
C ASN A 332 -24.49 5.60 10.44
N GLU A 333 -24.13 4.84 9.39
CA GLU A 333 -24.84 3.63 8.99
C GLU A 333 -23.83 2.49 8.83
N SER A 334 -23.96 1.43 9.62
CA SER A 334 -23.15 0.23 9.55
C SER A 334 -23.99 -1.02 9.31
N SER A 335 -23.70 -1.74 8.22
CA SER A 335 -24.26 -3.06 7.90
C SER A 335 -23.22 -3.96 7.27
N GLY A 336 -23.28 -5.27 7.55
CA GLY A 336 -22.34 -6.21 6.98
C GLY A 336 -22.64 -7.67 7.30
N LYS A 337 -21.76 -8.54 6.81
CA LYS A 337 -21.84 -9.99 7.00
C LYS A 337 -20.56 -10.51 7.64
N ILE A 338 -20.68 -11.40 8.62
CA ILE A 338 -19.59 -12.27 9.06
C ILE A 338 -19.94 -13.70 8.67
N VAL A 339 -19.01 -14.40 8.02
CA VAL A 339 -19.13 -15.81 7.64
C VAL A 339 -18.10 -16.61 8.43
N LEU A 340 -18.57 -17.55 9.25
CA LEU A 340 -17.73 -18.53 9.94
C LEU A 340 -17.73 -19.84 9.16
N GLN A 341 -16.54 -20.28 8.77
CA GLN A 341 -16.30 -21.50 8.02
C GLN A 341 -15.38 -22.46 8.76
N LYS A 342 -15.37 -23.71 8.32
CA LYS A 342 -14.51 -24.77 8.88
C LYS A 342 -13.05 -24.31 8.99
N GLY A 343 -12.49 -24.43 10.19
CA GLY A 343 -11.07 -24.19 10.46
C GLY A 343 -10.78 -22.96 11.32
N ALA A 344 -11.71 -22.01 11.44
CA ALA A 344 -11.51 -20.81 12.25
C ALA A 344 -11.56 -21.10 13.75
N ASP A 345 -10.52 -20.67 14.49
CA ASP A 345 -10.50 -20.60 15.96
C ASP A 345 -10.83 -19.18 16.42
N VAL A 346 -12.09 -18.98 16.80
CA VAL A 346 -12.65 -17.74 17.33
C VAL A 346 -13.07 -17.88 18.80
N SER A 347 -12.50 -18.86 19.51
CA SER A 347 -12.87 -19.18 20.91
C SER A 347 -12.67 -18.02 21.88
N GLN A 348 -11.83 -17.04 21.53
CA GLN A 348 -11.57 -15.83 22.31
C GLN A 348 -12.01 -14.54 21.60
N ALA A 349 -12.69 -14.63 20.47
CA ALA A 349 -13.11 -13.46 19.69
C ALA A 349 -14.53 -13.01 20.05
N ASN A 350 -14.77 -11.71 19.94
CA ASN A 350 -16.09 -11.10 20.03
C ASN A 350 -16.58 -10.77 18.63
N LEU A 351 -17.70 -11.34 18.22
CA LEU A 351 -18.29 -11.10 16.91
C LEU A 351 -19.35 -10.01 17.00
N HIS A 352 -19.22 -8.99 16.17
CA HIS A 352 -20.13 -7.86 16.11
C HIS A 352 -20.65 -7.70 14.69
N GLY A 353 -21.97 -7.74 14.52
CA GLY A 353 -22.59 -7.40 13.24
C GLY A 353 -22.27 -5.97 12.81
N LYS A 354 -22.11 -5.07 13.78
CA LYS A 354 -21.71 -3.68 13.56
C LYS A 354 -21.00 -3.06 14.77
N LEU A 355 -20.29 -1.96 14.51
CA LEU A 355 -19.91 -0.98 15.52
C LEU A 355 -20.53 0.38 15.17
N ASN A 356 -21.26 0.97 16.11
CA ASN A 356 -21.63 2.38 16.02
C ASN A 356 -20.61 3.21 16.80
N THR A 357 -19.85 4.06 16.11
CA THR A 357 -18.79 4.88 16.71
C THR A 357 -19.29 6.23 17.22
N SER A 358 -20.57 6.56 17.01
CA SER A 358 -21.20 7.77 17.53
C SER A 358 -21.53 7.64 19.02
N ASN A 359 -21.02 8.58 19.84
CA ASN A 359 -21.51 8.84 21.21
C ASN A 359 -22.76 9.74 21.25
N SER A 360 -23.36 10.07 20.09
CA SER A 360 -24.49 11.00 20.00
C SER A 360 -25.82 10.26 20.14
N LEU A 361 -26.66 10.72 21.08
CA LEU A 361 -28.06 10.29 21.31
C LEU A 361 -29.01 10.60 20.14
N ILE A 362 -28.50 11.14 19.03
CA ILE A 362 -29.28 11.61 17.89
C ILE A 362 -28.88 10.79 16.67
N ASN A 363 -29.85 10.04 16.15
CA ASN A 363 -29.84 9.21 14.94
C ASN A 363 -29.36 7.77 15.15
N ASN A 364 -30.20 7.07 15.91
CA ASN A 364 -30.62 5.70 15.67
C ASN A 364 -31.04 5.54 14.18
N THR A 365 -30.09 5.44 13.26
CA THR A 365 -30.37 4.86 11.95
C THR A 365 -30.61 3.38 12.23
N ASN A 366 -31.81 2.88 11.89
CA ASN A 366 -32.11 1.46 11.99
C ASN A 366 -31.24 0.71 10.98
N THR A 367 -29.98 0.47 11.32
CA THR A 367 -29.08 -0.31 10.49
C THR A 367 -29.43 -1.76 10.72
N THR A 368 -30.06 -2.33 9.69
CA THR A 368 -30.56 -3.69 9.64
C THR A 368 -29.69 -4.49 8.66
N ASN A 369 -29.93 -5.79 8.56
CA ASN A 369 -29.21 -6.73 7.69
C ASN A 369 -27.77 -7.07 8.13
N ASN A 370 -27.46 -6.90 9.41
CA ASN A 370 -26.26 -7.48 10.00
C ASN A 370 -26.43 -8.98 10.13
N THR A 371 -25.60 -9.75 9.42
CA THR A 371 -25.79 -11.21 9.30
C THR A 371 -24.57 -11.97 9.79
N LEU A 372 -24.79 -12.92 10.69
CA LEU A 372 -23.83 -13.97 11.02
C LEU A 372 -24.22 -15.23 10.27
N GLU A 373 -23.34 -15.72 9.40
CA GLU A 373 -23.52 -16.99 8.69
C GLU A 373 -22.55 -18.02 9.25
N ILE A 374 -23.09 -19.14 9.72
CA ILE A 374 -22.34 -20.31 10.18
C ILE A 374 -22.40 -21.35 9.06
N ASP A 375 -21.29 -21.57 8.38
CA ASP A 375 -21.16 -22.48 7.24
C ASP A 375 -20.14 -23.57 7.57
N SER A 376 -20.63 -24.76 7.95
CA SER A 376 -19.78 -25.91 8.29
C SER A 376 -18.78 -25.66 9.45
N TRP A 377 -18.97 -24.60 10.24
CA TRP A 377 -18.11 -24.27 11.38
C TRP A 377 -18.52 -25.01 12.66
N SER A 378 -17.53 -25.31 13.50
CA SER A 378 -17.70 -25.91 14.82
C SER A 378 -16.73 -25.26 15.81
N GLY A 379 -17.16 -24.99 17.04
CA GLY A 379 -16.30 -24.45 18.09
C GLY A 379 -17.08 -23.65 19.14
N SER A 380 -16.38 -22.75 19.79
CA SER A 380 -16.97 -21.75 20.70
C SER A 380 -16.61 -20.34 20.22
N ILE A 381 -17.42 -19.37 20.62
CA ILE A 381 -17.21 -17.93 20.42
C ILE A 381 -17.29 -17.30 21.81
N ASN A 382 -16.51 -16.25 22.09
CA ASN A 382 -16.58 -15.57 23.38
C ASN A 382 -17.91 -14.81 23.53
N THR A 383 -18.20 -13.87 22.63
CA THR A 383 -19.50 -13.17 22.58
C THR A 383 -19.97 -12.89 21.16
N ILE A 384 -21.28 -12.71 21.01
CA ILE A 384 -21.96 -12.34 19.77
C ILE A 384 -22.86 -11.14 20.06
N HIS A 385 -22.71 -10.07 19.28
CA HIS A 385 -23.45 -8.82 19.45
C HIS A 385 -23.94 -8.26 18.10
N ASP A 386 -25.03 -7.51 18.15
CA ASP A 386 -25.48 -6.61 17.06
C ASP A 386 -25.72 -7.27 15.69
N PHE A 387 -26.17 -8.53 15.69
CA PHE A 387 -26.66 -9.22 14.49
C PHE A 387 -28.19 -9.20 14.44
N ASP A 388 -28.72 -8.91 13.26
CA ASP A 388 -30.16 -9.00 12.97
C ASP A 388 -30.54 -10.44 12.57
N ASN A 389 -29.62 -11.14 11.90
CA ASN A 389 -29.83 -12.48 11.37
C ASN A 389 -28.68 -13.40 11.76
N ILE A 390 -29.01 -14.63 12.19
CA ILE A 390 -28.05 -15.72 12.36
C ILE A 390 -28.52 -16.89 11.50
N HIS A 391 -27.72 -17.24 10.49
CA HIS A 391 -28.03 -18.29 9.52
C HIS A 391 -27.08 -19.48 9.71
N PHE A 392 -27.64 -20.69 9.70
CA PHE A 392 -26.86 -21.93 9.68
C PHE A 392 -27.00 -22.53 8.28
N ALA A 393 -25.92 -22.47 7.49
CA ALA A 393 -25.82 -23.18 6.23
C ALA A 393 -25.47 -24.64 6.53
N ILE A 394 -26.23 -25.56 5.93
CA ILE A 394 -26.12 -27.01 6.14
C ILE A 394 -25.12 -27.61 5.19
#